data_AF-A0A418IPG8-F1
#
_entry.id   AF-A0A418IPG8-F1
#
_cell.length_a   1.000
_cell.length_b   1.000
_cell.length_c   1.000
_cell.angle_alpha   90.00
_cell.angle_beta   90.00
_cell.angle_gamma   90.00
#
_symmetry.space_group_name_H-M   'P 1'
#
loop_
_entity.id
_entity.type
_entity.pdbx_description
1 polymer ?
#
loop_
_entity_poly.entity_id
_entity_poly.type
_entity_poly.pdbx_seq_one_letter_code
_entity_poly.pdbx_strand_id
1 'polypeptide(L)' 'MELVELMKQKVSDGEHQINVNSSELKRLDKLVNSGYLTNYDEVMSFNDGTYDVVFYPTERFKEL' A
#
# COMPACT_ATOMS: atom_id res chain seq x y z
N MET A 1 5.48 -12.75 -1.83
CA MET A 1 4.37 -12.43 -0.91
C MET A 1 3.40 -11.53 -1.66
N GLU A 2 2.10 -11.69 -1.49
CA GLU A 2 1.13 -10.83 -2.18
C GLU A 2 1.06 -9.46 -1.50
N LEU A 3 0.96 -8.36 -2.27
CA LEU A 3 0.93 -6.98 -1.76
C LEU A 3 -0.04 -6.79 -0.59
N VAL A 4 -1.27 -7.32 -0.71
CA VAL A 4 -2.31 -7.17 0.32
C VAL A 4 -1.92 -7.87 1.62
N GLU A 5 -1.32 -9.06 1.54
CA GLU A 5 -0.86 -9.79 2.72
C GLU A 5 0.28 -9.05 3.44
N LEU A 6 1.21 -8.47 2.68
CA LEU A 6 2.26 -7.61 3.24
C LEU A 6 1.66 -6.37 3.93
N MET A 7 0.69 -5.71 3.31
CA MET A 7 0.00 -4.56 3.90
C MET A 7 -0.74 -4.92 5.18
N LYS A 8 -1.44 -6.06 5.22
CA LYS A 8 -2.11 -6.55 6.44
C LYS A 8 -1.11 -6.81 7.56
N GLN A 9 0.01 -7.43 7.24
CA GLN A 9 1.08 -7.66 8.21
C GLN A 9 1.58 -6.33 8.78
N LYS A 10 1.89 -5.34 7.92
CA LYS A 10 2.33 -4.01 8.35
C LYS A 10 1.31 -3.33 9.26
N VAL A 11 0.03 -3.34 8.87
CA VAL A 11 -1.06 -2.78 9.70
C VAL A 11 -1.13 -3.47 11.07
N SER A 12 -1.00 -4.80 11.11
CA SER A 12 -0.96 -5.57 12.36
C SER A 12 0.23 -5.22 13.23
N ASP A 13 1.35 -4.84 12.62
CA ASP A 13 2.58 -4.40 13.30
C ASP A 13 2.53 -2.90 13.70
N GLY A 14 1.44 -2.18 13.34
CA GLY A 14 1.28 -0.75 13.59
C GLY A 14 2.01 0.15 12.59
N GLU A 15 2.52 -0.43 11.50
CA GLU A 15 3.21 0.26 10.42
C GLU A 15 2.31 0.42 9.19
N HIS A 16 2.49 1.50 8.46
CA HIS A 16 1.73 1.77 7.22
C HIS A 16 2.63 2.08 6.03
N GLN A 17 3.89 1.66 6.11
CA GLN A 17 4.91 1.96 5.10
C GLN A 17 5.38 0.68 4.43
N ILE A 18 5.43 0.71 3.09
CA ILE A 18 5.88 -0.43 2.26
C ILE A 18 6.70 0.07 1.08
N ASN A 19 7.67 -0.75 0.66
CA ASN A 19 8.32 -0.59 -0.63
C ASN A 19 7.52 -1.34 -1.70
N VAL A 20 7.20 -0.67 -2.79
CA VAL A 20 6.39 -1.18 -3.91
C VAL A 20 7.05 -0.89 -5.23
N ASN A 21 6.81 -1.72 -6.24
CA ASN A 21 7.18 -1.42 -7.63
C ASN A 21 6.04 -0.71 -8.39
N SER A 22 6.31 -0.34 -9.64
CA SER A 22 5.34 0.34 -10.51
C SER A 22 4.03 -0.45 -10.77
N SER A 23 4.07 -1.78 -10.73
CA SER A 23 2.87 -2.62 -10.87
C SER A 23 2.02 -2.60 -9.59
N GLU A 24 2.68 -2.58 -8.44
CA GLU A 24 2.05 -2.52 -7.13
C GLU A 24 1.46 -1.13 -6.85
N LEU A 25 2.08 -0.04 -7.32
CA LEU A 25 1.46 1.30 -7.31
C LEU A 25 0.09 1.30 -7.99
N LYS A 26 -0.01 0.72 -9.20
CA LYS A 26 -1.31 0.57 -9.90
C LYS A 26 -2.32 -0.26 -9.12
N ARG A 27 -1.84 -1.15 -8.25
CA ARG A 27 -2.70 -1.95 -7.37
C ARG A 27 -3.16 -1.13 -6.18
N LEU A 28 -2.32 -0.25 -5.62
CA LEU A 28 -2.72 0.73 -4.61
C LEU A 28 -3.78 1.70 -5.16
N ASP A 29 -3.63 2.19 -6.39
CA ASP A 29 -4.66 3.01 -7.06
C ASP A 29 -6.01 2.30 -7.11
N LYS A 30 -6.02 1.00 -7.41
CA LYS A 30 -7.26 0.20 -7.42
C LYS A 30 -7.86 0.08 -6.02
N LEU A 31 -7.03 -0.06 -4.98
CA LEU A 31 -7.48 -0.14 -3.60
C LEU A 31 -8.04 1.21 -3.11
N VAL A 32 -7.45 2.33 -3.53
CA VAL A 32 -8.00 3.68 -3.31
C VAL A 32 -9.35 3.83 -4.00
N ASN A 33 -9.42 3.56 -5.30
CA ASN A 33 -10.67 3.67 -6.07
C ASN A 33 -11.78 2.73 -5.59
N SER A 34 -11.42 1.58 -5.02
CA SER A 34 -12.39 0.63 -4.46
C SER A 34 -12.82 0.98 -3.04
N GLY A 35 -12.23 2.02 -2.41
CA GLY A 35 -12.53 2.46 -1.05
C GLY A 35 -11.93 1.59 0.04
N TYR A 36 -10.91 0.78 -0.28
CA TYR A 36 -10.13 0.03 0.71
C TYR A 36 -9.05 0.90 1.35
N LEU A 37 -8.48 1.83 0.58
CA LEU A 37 -7.58 2.87 1.07
C LEU A 37 -8.23 4.24 0.89
N THR A 38 -7.94 5.18 1.78
CA THR A 38 -8.29 6.58 1.59
C THR A 38 -7.37 7.22 0.55
N ASN A 39 -6.06 7.00 0.70
CA ASN A 39 -5.01 7.41 -0.24
C ASN A 39 -3.71 6.61 0.03
N TYR A 40 -2.67 6.88 -0.74
CA TYR A 40 -1.27 6.62 -0.37
C TYR A 40 -0.39 7.80 -0.80
N ASP A 41 0.74 7.98 -0.13
CA ASP A 41 1.73 9.01 -0.46
C ASP A 41 3.08 8.36 -0.76
N GLU A 42 3.71 8.76 -1.86
CA GLU A 42 5.07 8.38 -2.20
C GLU A 42 6.06 9.20 -1.38
N VAL A 43 6.83 8.53 -0.51
CA VAL A 43 7.86 9.15 0.34
C VAL A 43 9.18 9.25 -0.40
N MET A 44 9.52 8.23 -1.18
CA MET A 44 10.80 8.14 -1.90
C MET A 44 10.66 7.28 -3.15
N SER A 45 11.32 7.69 -4.25
CA SER A 45 11.50 6.86 -5.44
C SER A 45 12.96 6.42 -5.53
N PHE A 46 13.18 5.15 -5.85
CA PHE A 46 14.51 4.56 -5.99
C PHE A 46 14.87 4.31 -7.45
N ASN A 47 16.17 4.31 -7.76
CA ASN A 47 16.68 4.11 -9.12
C ASN A 47 16.45 2.68 -9.67
N ASP A 48 16.00 1.76 -8.83
CA ASP A 48 15.64 0.39 -9.21
C ASP A 48 14.16 0.24 -9.65
N GLY A 49 13.40 1.35 -9.67
CA GLY A 49 12.00 1.36 -10.06
C GLY A 49 11.03 0.97 -8.94
N THR A 50 11.51 0.98 -7.69
CA THR A 50 10.69 0.85 -6.49
C THR A 50 10.43 2.21 -5.84
N TYR A 51 9.41 2.25 -4.98
CA TYR A 51 8.89 3.42 -4.31
C TYR A 51 8.60 3.06 -2.86
N ASP A 52 9.07 3.89 -1.95
CA ASP A 52 8.64 3.85 -0.56
C ASP A 52 7.34 4.63 -0.43
N VAL A 53 6.29 4.00 0.09
CA VAL A 53 4.97 4.61 0.19
C VAL A 53 4.39 4.44 1.58
N VAL A 54 3.65 5.45 2.03
CA VAL A 54 2.78 5.37 3.21
C VAL A 54 1.34 5.23 2.72
N PHE A 55 0.62 4.21 3.17
CA PHE A 55 -0.77 3.97 2.78
C PHE A 55 -1.73 4.22 3.94
N TYR A 56 -2.96 4.62 3.63
CA TYR A 56 -3.96 4.97 4.63
C TYR A 56 -5.16 4.03 4.54
N PRO A 57 -5.17 2.91 5.29
CA PRO A 57 -6.24 1.92 5.22
C PRO A 57 -7.55 2.47 5.81
N THR A 58 -8.66 2.07 5.20
CA THR A 58 -10.01 2.30 5.75
C THR A 58 -10.43 1.12 6.63
N GLU A 59 -11.55 1.23 7.34
CA GLU A 59 -12.16 0.10 8.04
C GLU A 59 -12.47 -1.07 7.10
N ARG A 60 -12.84 -0.80 5.85
CA ARG A 60 -13.14 -1.81 4.84
C ARG A 60 -11.90 -2.62 4.42
N PHE A 61 -10.70 -2.08 4.61
CA PHE A 61 -9.45 -2.81 4.32
C PHE A 61 -9.36 -4.14 5.09
N LYS A 62 -9.98 -4.21 6.28
CA LYS A 62 -10.02 -5.40 7.13
C LYS A 62 -10.82 -6.58 6.53
N GLU A 63 -11.60 -6.32 5.48
CA GLU A 63 -12.41 -7.33 4.78
C GLU A 63 -11.65 -8.04 3.65
N LEU A 64 -10.49 -7.50 3.24
CA LEU A 64 -9.59 -8.16 2.29
C LEU A 64 -8.87 -9.33 2.94
#